data_AF-A0A4V6I2V8-F1
#
_entry.id   AF-A0A4V6I2V8-F1
#
_cell.length_a   1.000
_cell.length_b   1.000
_cell.length_c   1.000
_cell.angle_alpha   90.00
_cell.angle_beta   90.00
_cell.angle_gamma   90.00
#
_symmetry.space_group_name_H-M   'P 1'
#
loop_
_entity.id
_entity.type
_entity.pdbx_description
1 polymer ?
#
loop_
_entity_poly.entity_id
_entity_poly.type
_entity_poly.pdbx_seq_one_letter_code
_entity_poly.pdbx_strand_id
1 'polypeptide(L)' 'MNAREQITLIDEAINEVLAQIRNGNDITEWEMDGIKIKRKSSFELLEELGKIKQSLVAKTKPKSVQFVFGG' A
#
# COMPACT_ATOMS: atom_id res chain seq x y z
N MET A 1 -8.98 -10.76 8.54
CA MET A 1 -8.50 -9.37 8.46
C MET A 1 -9.43 -8.59 7.55
N ASN A 2 -9.98 -7.48 8.04
CA ASN A 2 -10.81 -6.57 7.25
C ASN A 2 -9.96 -5.72 6.31
N ALA A 3 -10.53 -5.29 5.18
CA ALA A 3 -9.84 -4.41 4.22
C ALA A 3 -9.33 -3.10 4.87
N ARG A 4 -10.02 -2.61 5.91
CA ARG A 4 -9.59 -1.45 6.72
C ARG A 4 -8.30 -1.70 7.49
N GLU A 5 -8.16 -2.85 8.13
CA GLU A 5 -6.96 -3.18 8.91
C GLU A 5 -5.73 -3.26 8.00
N GLN A 6 -5.87 -3.86 6.81
CA GLN A 6 -4.79 -3.91 5.84
C GLN A 6 -4.40 -2.52 5.34
N ILE A 7 -5.35 -1.61 5.15
CA ILE A 7 -5.05 -0.23 4.77
C ILE A 7 -4.28 0.50 5.88
N THR A 8 -4.67 0.32 7.15
CA THR A 8 -3.96 0.92 8.29
C THR A 8 -2.53 0.42 8.40
N LEU A 9 -2.32 -0.89 8.24
CA LEU A 9 -0.99 -1.50 8.25
C LEU A 9 -0.09 -0.92 7.14
N ILE A 10 -0.63 -0.72 5.94
CA ILE A 10 0.10 -0.08 4.83
C ILE A 10 0.36 1.41 5.12
N ASP A 11 -0.54 2.10 5.81
CA ASP A 11 -0.35 3.50 6.18
C ASP A 11 0.78 3.67 7.21
N GLU A 12 0.84 2.78 8.20
CA GLU A 12 1.96 2.70 9.15
C GLU A 12 3.28 2.41 8.44
N ALA A 13 3.29 1.45 7.51
CA ALA A 13 4.45 1.14 6.67
C ALA A 13 5.00 2.37 5.94
N ILE A 14 4.11 3.11 5.29
CA ILE A 14 4.45 4.32 4.53
C ILE A 14 5.03 5.38 5.47
N ASN A 15 4.43 5.57 6.65
CA ASN A 15 4.91 6.53 7.64
C ASN A 15 6.27 6.14 8.23
N GLU A 16 6.51 4.87 8.52
CA GLU A 16 7.82 4.40 9.00
C GLU A 16 8.91 4.62 7.95
N VAL A 17 8.64 4.27 6.70
CA VAL A 17 9.58 4.48 5.58
C VAL A 17 9.84 5.98 5.38
N LEU A 18 8.81 6.82 5.42
CA LEU A 18 8.96 8.28 5.36
C LEU A 18 9.76 8.85 6.54
N ALA A 19 9.51 8.35 7.75
CA ALA A 19 10.24 8.79 8.95
C ALA A 19 11.71 8.41 8.86
N GLN A 20 12.03 7.23 8.32
CA GLN A 20 13.39 6.75 8.15
C GLN A 20 14.13 7.54 7.07
N ILE A 21 13.49 7.79 5.93
CA ILE A 21 14.01 8.71 4.89
C ILE A 21 14.28 10.10 5.48
N ARG A 22 13.35 10.63 6.29
CA ARG A 22 13.50 11.95 6.93
C ARG A 22 14.65 11.99 7.95
N ASN A 23 14.94 10.87 8.60
CA ASN A 23 16.10 10.72 9.48
C ASN A 23 17.42 10.50 8.72
N GLY A 24 17.40 10.42 7.39
CA GLY A 24 18.58 10.16 6.56
C GLY A 24 18.95 8.68 6.45
N ASN A 25 18.04 7.79 6.83
CA ASN A 25 18.20 6.34 6.69
C ASN A 25 17.54 5.87 5.39
N ASP A 26 18.36 5.34 4.48
CA ASP A 26 17.85 4.72 3.26
C ASP A 26 17.38 3.28 3.53
N ILE A 27 16.08 3.13 3.75
CA ILE A 27 15.42 1.83 3.86
C ILE A 27 15.09 1.30 2.47
N THR A 28 15.86 0.30 2.07
CA THR A 28 15.71 -0.41 0.79
C THR A 28 14.96 -1.73 0.94
N GLU A 29 14.68 -2.15 2.18
CA GLU A 29 14.03 -3.42 2.51
C GLU A 29 12.97 -3.19 3.58
N TRP A 30 11.75 -3.65 3.30
CA TRP A 30 10.65 -3.59 4.24
C TRP A 30 9.90 -4.92 4.21
N GLU A 31 9.51 -5.42 5.38
CA GLU A 31 8.80 -6.68 5.52
C GLU A 31 7.64 -6.49 6.49
N MET A 32 6.44 -6.88 6.07
CA MET A 32 5.27 -6.88 6.94
C MET A 32 4.32 -7.99 6.55
N ASP A 33 3.81 -8.71 7.56
CA ASP A 33 2.79 -9.74 7.39
C ASP A 33 3.17 -10.82 6.34
N GLY A 34 4.47 -11.11 6.23
CA GLY A 34 5.04 -12.04 5.24
C GLY A 34 5.24 -11.46 3.83
N ILE A 35 4.90 -10.19 3.61
CA ILE A 35 5.18 -9.46 2.36
C ILE A 35 6.53 -8.77 2.51
N LYS A 36 7.56 -9.34 1.88
CA LYS A 36 8.89 -8.74 1.80
C LYS A 36 9.03 -7.91 0.52
N ILE A 37 9.19 -6.60 0.67
CA ILE A 37 9.42 -5.65 -0.41
C ILE A 37 10.88 -5.21 -0.33
N LYS A 38 11.66 -5.57 -1.35
CA LYS A 38 13.06 -5.14 -1.51
C LYS A 38 13.17 -4.27 -2.74
N ARG A 39 13.58 -3.02 -2.57
CA ARG A 39 13.74 -2.03 -3.64
C ARG A 39 15.13 -1.42 -3.61
N LYS A 40 15.52 -0.78 -4.72
CA LYS A 40 16.83 -0.12 -4.82
C LYS A 40 16.87 1.23 -4.11
N SER A 41 15.71 1.83 -3.86
CA SER A 41 15.60 3.14 -3.21
C SER A 41 14.37 3.18 -2.32
N SER A 42 14.49 3.93 -1.24
CA SER A 42 13.44 4.22 -0.27
C SER A 42 12.19 4.82 -0.92
N PHE A 43 12.38 5.60 -2.00
CA PHE A 43 11.29 6.16 -2.80
C PHE A 43 10.50 5.09 -3.57
N GLU A 44 11.18 4.12 -4.19
CA GLU A 44 10.50 3.03 -4.89
C GLU A 44 9.73 2.12 -3.93
N LEU A 45 10.27 1.94 -2.71
CA LEU A 45 9.61 1.20 -1.67
C LEU A 45 8.30 1.89 -1.25
N LEU A 46 8.34 3.23 -1.12
CA LEU A 46 7.17 4.05 -0.87
C LEU A 46 6.13 3.98 -2.00
N GLU A 47 6.57 4.05 -3.26
CA GLU A 47 5.67 3.97 -4.43
C GLU A 47 4.93 2.63 -4.48
N GLU A 48 5.60 1.53 -4.18
CA GLU A 48 4.98 0.21 -4.17
C GLU A 48 3.99 0.05 -3.02
N LEU A 49 4.33 0.52 -1.82
CA LEU A 49 3.38 0.58 -0.70
C LEU A 49 2.14 1.41 -1.07
N GLY A 50 2.34 2.56 -1.74
CA GLY A 50 1.26 3.41 -2.26
C GLY A 50 0.37 2.70 -3.29
N LYS A 51 0.96 1.94 -4.22
CA LYS A 51 0.20 1.13 -5.19
C LYS A 51 -0.59 0.01 -4.52
N ILE A 52 -0.01 -0.66 -3.54
CA ILE A 52 -0.70 -1.72 -2.78
C ILE A 52 -1.90 -1.10 -2.04
N LYS A 53 -1.72 0.04 -1.37
CA LYS A 53 -2.81 0.81 -0.75
C LYS A 53 -3.90 1.17 -1.76
N GLN A 54 -3.53 1.74 -2.92
CA GLN A 54 -4.51 2.08 -3.96
C GLN A 54 -5.25 0.85 -4.47
N SER A 55 -4.57 -0.27 -4.66
CA SER A 55 -5.18 -1.53 -5.10
C SER A 55 -6.17 -2.06 -4.05
N LEU A 56 -5.84 -1.99 -2.76
CA LEU A 56 -6.76 -2.34 -1.67
C LEU A 56 -7.96 -1.39 -1.60
N VAL A 57 -7.74 -0.08 -1.70
CA VAL A 57 -8.81 0.93 -1.72
C VAL A 57 -9.71 0.72 -2.95
N ALA A 58 -9.13 0.42 -4.10
CA ALA A 58 -9.86 0.14 -5.35
C ALA A 58 -10.61 -1.19 -5.30
N LYS A 59 -10.13 -2.19 -4.54
CA LYS A 59 -10.89 -3.42 -4.24
C LYS A 59 -12.04 -3.19 -3.25
N THR A 60 -11.86 -2.24 -2.33
CA THR A 60 -12.88 -1.88 -1.33
C THR A 60 -13.98 -0.99 -1.92
N LYS A 61 -13.66 -0.21 -2.96
CA LYS A 61 -14.69 0.43 -3.79
C LYS A 61 -15.43 -0.65 -4.58
N PRO A 62 -16.78 -0.70 -4.55
CA PRO A 62 -17.53 -1.65 -5.36
C PRO A 62 -17.20 -1.39 -6.83
N LYS A 63 -16.48 -2.33 -7.45
CA LYS A 63 -16.32 -2.35 -8.91
C LYS A 63 -17.66 -2.73 -9.52
N SER A 64 -18.23 -1.78 -10.24
CA SER A 64 -19.33 -1.95 -11.19
C SER A 64 -20.73 -2.11 -10.58
N VAL A 65 -21.47 -1.00 -10.52
CA VAL A 65 -22.92 -1.04 -10.72
C VAL A 65 -23.16 -1.52 -12.16
N GLN A 66 -23.53 -2.79 -12.32
CA GLN A 66 -23.97 -3.32 -13.60
C GLN A 66 -25.33 -2.69 -13.93
N PHE A 67 -25.35 -1.65 -14.76
CA PHE A 67 -26.58 -1.15 -15.36
C PHE A 67 -27.01 -2.17 -16.43
N VAL A 68 -27.87 -3.10 -16.04
CA VAL A 68 -28.68 -3.89 -16.97
C VAL A 68 -29.82 -2.99 -17.46
N PHE A 69 -29.69 -2.43 -18.66
CA PHE A 69 -30.84 -1.99 -19.43
C PHE A 69 -31.42 -3.22 -20.12
N GLY A 70 -32.51 -3.75 -19.58
CA GLY A 70 -33.34 -4.71 -20.30
C GLY A 70 -34.07 -4.01 -21.44
N GLY A 71 -33.87 -4.52 -22.66
CA GLY A 71 -34.60 -4.16 -23.87
C GLY A 71 -34.90 -5.43 -24.65
#